data_AF-A0A936M7X2-F1
#
_entry.id   AF-A0A936M7X2-F1
#
_cell.length_a   1.000
_cell.length_b   1.000
_cell.length_c   1.000
_cell.angle_alpha   90.00
_cell.angle_beta   90.00
_cell.angle_gamma   90.00
#
_symmetry.space_group_name_H-M   'P 1'
#
loop_
_entity.id
_entity.type
_entity.pdbx_description
1 polymer ?
#
loop_
_entity_poly.entity_id
_entity_poly.type
_entity_poly.pdbx_seq_one_letter_code
_entity_poly.pdbx_strand_id
1 'polypeptide(L)'
;MAIVVDAISGADIANVVNNNIDGAVDLSGKRCGEFFEALAARVGDKKISVLRIWGHGTTHYASGRDYGKGNMRFVEDEVSDDTLATFEPHIRKLTPLLDTGSRVEIRGCQIALGTGEKLMLRLADIWKAEVQGSPRSQPLLSWTPPVKSAFPGATSLRGAVIIEYNDERYKKR
;
A
#
# COMPACT_ATOMS: atom_id res chain seq x y z
N MET A 1 -8.88 -6.53 -18.92
CA MET A 1 -7.64 -7.24 -18.59
C MET A 1 -7.16 -6.75 -17.24
N ALA A 2 -6.90 -7.65 -16.30
CA ALA A 2 -6.42 -7.30 -14.96
C ALA A 2 -4.89 -7.38 -14.89
N ILE A 3 -4.25 -6.39 -14.28
CA ILE A 3 -2.79 -6.25 -14.23
C ILE A 3 -2.26 -6.16 -12.80
N VAL A 4 -0.98 -6.48 -12.62
CA VAL A 4 -0.22 -6.17 -11.42
C VAL A 4 0.42 -4.79 -11.60
N VAL A 5 0.39 -3.96 -10.56
CA VAL A 5 1.02 -2.64 -10.56
C VAL A 5 1.89 -2.49 -9.33
N ASP A 6 3.15 -2.11 -9.56
CA ASP A 6 4.12 -1.76 -8.54
C ASP A 6 4.30 -0.23 -8.57
N ALA A 7 3.84 0.46 -7.54
CA ALA A 7 3.83 1.92 -7.45
C ALA A 7 4.67 2.38 -6.25
N ILE A 8 5.58 3.32 -6.47
CA ILE A 8 6.54 3.78 -5.46
C ILE A 8 6.07 5.13 -4.92
N SER A 9 5.88 5.24 -3.60
CA SER A 9 5.60 6.52 -2.93
C SER A 9 6.82 7.08 -2.18
N GLY A 10 7.77 6.23 -1.78
CA GLY A 10 9.00 6.64 -1.07
C GLY A 10 10.16 6.95 -2.03
N ALA A 11 10.69 8.17 -1.99
CA ALA A 11 11.75 8.60 -2.91
C ALA A 11 13.10 7.92 -2.63
N ASP A 12 13.39 7.63 -1.37
CA ASP A 12 14.62 6.98 -0.89
C ASP A 12 14.73 5.51 -1.27
N ILE A 13 13.60 4.87 -1.60
CA ILE A 13 13.55 3.46 -2.06
C ILE A 13 13.37 3.33 -3.56
N ALA A 14 13.13 4.43 -4.29
CA ALA A 14 12.78 4.40 -5.70
C ALA A 14 13.84 3.69 -6.56
N ASN A 15 15.12 4.02 -6.34
CA ASN A 15 16.22 3.38 -7.06
C ASN A 15 16.28 1.87 -6.82
N VAL A 16 16.08 1.42 -5.57
CA VAL A 16 16.17 0.00 -5.26
C VAL A 16 14.99 -0.75 -5.87
N VAL A 17 13.78 -0.20 -5.81
CA VAL A 17 12.60 -0.84 -6.40
C VAL A 17 12.72 -0.89 -7.93
N ASN A 18 13.03 0.23 -8.58
CA ASN A 18 13.16 0.32 -10.04
C ASN A 18 14.25 -0.59 -10.60
N ASN A 19 15.35 -0.80 -9.86
CA ASN A 19 16.43 -1.70 -10.30
C ASN A 19 16.09 -3.20 -10.17
N ASN A 20 15.02 -3.56 -9.44
CA ASN A 20 14.69 -4.95 -9.13
C ASN A 20 13.29 -5.38 -9.60
N ILE A 21 12.44 -4.43 -10.00
CA ILE A 21 11.05 -4.68 -10.40
C ILE A 21 10.79 -3.95 -11.72
N ASP A 22 10.86 -4.72 -12.80
CA ASP A 22 10.59 -4.21 -14.16
C ASP A 22 9.19 -3.61 -14.25
N GLY A 23 9.11 -2.38 -14.76
CA GLY A 23 7.85 -1.68 -14.95
C GLY A 23 7.24 -1.07 -13.68
N ALA A 24 7.97 -1.09 -12.55
CA ALA A 24 7.61 -0.29 -11.39
C ALA A 24 7.50 1.19 -11.77
N VAL A 25 6.56 1.88 -11.15
CA VAL A 25 6.21 3.25 -11.47
C VAL A 25 6.62 4.14 -10.33
N ASP A 26 7.59 4.99 -10.59
CA ASP A 26 8.02 6.00 -9.64
C ASP A 26 6.99 7.14 -9.57
N LEU A 27 6.23 7.14 -8.49
CA LEU A 27 5.30 8.21 -8.14
C LEU A 27 5.76 8.93 -6.87
N SER A 28 7.04 8.79 -6.50
CA SER A 28 7.61 9.50 -5.37
C SER A 28 7.62 11.00 -5.63
N GLY A 29 7.52 11.79 -4.56
CA GLY A 29 7.35 13.24 -4.67
C GLY A 29 5.93 13.70 -4.98
N LYS A 30 4.95 12.79 -5.05
CA LYS A 30 3.51 13.12 -5.20
C LYS A 30 2.78 13.05 -3.87
N ARG A 31 1.96 14.07 -3.59
CA ARG A 31 1.01 14.06 -2.48
C ARG A 31 -0.06 12.99 -2.67
N CYS A 32 -0.83 12.67 -1.63
CA CYS A 32 -1.79 11.56 -1.67
C CYS A 32 -2.77 11.66 -2.85
N GLY A 33 -3.30 12.86 -3.12
CA GLY A 33 -4.20 13.11 -4.25
C GLY A 33 -3.54 12.85 -5.60
N GLU A 34 -2.36 13.42 -5.80
CA GLU A 34 -1.58 13.35 -7.04
C GLU A 34 -1.08 11.93 -7.31
N PHE A 35 -0.75 11.16 -6.25
CA PHE A 35 -0.33 9.78 -6.34
C PHE A 35 -1.45 8.92 -6.96
N PHE A 36 -2.67 8.99 -6.42
CA PHE A 36 -3.79 8.18 -6.95
C PHE A 36 -4.26 8.65 -8.33
N GLU A 37 -4.14 9.94 -8.65
CA GLU A 37 -4.39 10.45 -10.01
C GLU A 37 -3.37 9.93 -11.03
N ALA A 38 -2.09 10.00 -10.70
CA ALA A 38 -1.03 9.48 -11.57
C ALA A 38 -1.13 7.96 -11.75
N LEU A 39 -1.48 7.24 -10.67
CA LEU A 39 -1.76 5.80 -10.73
C LEU A 39 -2.94 5.50 -11.66
N ALA A 40 -4.03 6.25 -11.56
CA ALA A 40 -5.19 6.11 -12.45
C ALA A 40 -4.81 6.33 -13.92
N ALA A 41 -4.07 7.41 -14.21
CA ALA A 41 -3.59 7.70 -15.56
C ALA A 41 -2.70 6.58 -16.12
N ARG A 42 -1.86 5.96 -15.28
CA ARG A 42 -0.96 4.87 -15.66
C ARG A 42 -1.69 3.56 -15.94
N VAL A 43 -2.78 3.29 -15.21
CA VAL A 43 -3.62 2.10 -15.35
C VAL A 43 -4.49 2.21 -16.60
N GLY A 44 -5.00 3.41 -16.89
CA GLY A 44 -5.92 3.65 -18.01
C GLY A 44 -7.20 2.83 -17.86
N ASP A 45 -7.62 2.17 -18.95
CA ASP A 45 -8.85 1.36 -18.97
C ASP A 45 -8.69 -0.06 -18.38
N LYS A 46 -7.50 -0.40 -17.87
CA LYS A 46 -7.23 -1.72 -17.28
C LYS A 46 -7.79 -1.78 -15.86
N LYS A 47 -7.91 -3.00 -15.34
CA LYS A 47 -8.21 -3.23 -13.91
C LYS A 47 -6.97 -3.74 -13.19
N ILE A 48 -6.87 -3.51 -11.90
CA ILE A 48 -5.74 -3.93 -11.07
C ILE A 48 -6.15 -5.18 -10.29
N SER A 49 -5.45 -6.30 -10.49
CA SER A 49 -5.62 -7.50 -9.67
C SER A 49 -4.74 -7.44 -8.42
N VAL A 50 -3.54 -6.88 -8.52
CA VAL A 50 -2.63 -6.66 -7.38
C VAL A 50 -1.99 -5.28 -7.51
N LEU A 51 -2.16 -4.43 -6.50
CA LEU A 51 -1.40 -3.19 -6.34
C LEU A 51 -0.37 -3.39 -5.22
N ARG A 52 0.90 -3.12 -5.48
CA ARG A 52 1.95 -3.04 -4.47
C ARG A 52 2.39 -1.60 -4.34
N ILE A 53 2.13 -0.99 -3.19
CA ILE A 53 2.59 0.35 -2.86
C ILE A 53 3.88 0.21 -2.06
N TRP A 54 5.00 0.60 -2.67
CA TRP A 54 6.32 0.61 -2.05
C TRP A 54 6.56 1.99 -1.43
N GLY A 55 6.61 2.06 -0.10
CA GLY A 55 6.75 3.34 0.58
C GLY A 55 7.20 3.23 2.02
N HIS A 56 7.20 4.39 2.67
CA HIS A 56 7.42 4.51 4.10
C HIS A 56 6.19 5.07 4.80
N GLY A 57 6.16 4.86 6.11
CA GLY A 57 5.35 5.63 7.04
C GLY A 57 6.27 6.44 7.95
N THR A 58 5.67 7.32 8.75
CA THR A 58 6.35 7.93 9.88
C THR A 58 6.67 6.86 10.92
N THR A 59 7.96 6.66 11.22
CA THR A 59 8.45 5.70 12.23
C THR A 59 8.94 6.38 13.50
N HIS A 60 9.20 7.69 13.45
CA HIS A 60 9.60 8.49 14.60
C HIS A 60 8.94 9.88 14.54
N TYR A 61 8.58 10.42 15.69
CA TYR A 61 8.20 11.83 15.83
C TYR A 61 9.43 12.74 15.65
N ALA A 62 9.22 14.04 15.40
CA ALA A 62 10.30 15.04 15.37
C ALA A 62 11.14 15.09 16.66
N SER A 63 10.56 14.63 17.78
CA SER A 63 11.25 14.47 19.08
C SER A 63 12.18 13.25 19.16
N GLY A 64 12.29 12.45 18.10
CA GLY A 64 13.09 11.21 18.07
C GLY A 64 12.42 10.00 18.74
N ARG A 65 11.24 10.16 19.33
CA ARG A 65 10.47 9.05 19.91
C ARG A 65 9.84 8.19 18.81
N ASP A 66 9.77 6.89 19.05
CA ASP A 66 9.09 5.94 18.15
C ASP A 66 7.64 6.34 17.90
N TYR A 67 7.24 6.25 16.64
CA TYR A 67 5.88 6.50 16.20
C TYR A 67 5.05 5.22 16.41
N GLY A 68 4.12 5.25 17.37
CA GLY A 68 3.39 4.06 17.82
C GLY A 68 2.19 3.65 16.95
N LYS A 69 2.06 4.17 15.73
CA LYS A 69 0.88 3.98 14.86
C LYS A 69 1.27 3.72 13.41
N GLY A 70 0.62 2.75 12.78
CA GLY A 70 0.76 2.48 11.36
C GLY A 70 0.15 3.58 10.51
N ASN A 71 0.85 3.94 9.43
CA ASN A 71 0.45 4.99 8.50
C ASN A 71 1.08 4.75 7.11
N MET A 72 0.50 5.38 6.09
CA MET A 72 1.10 5.52 4.75
C MET A 72 1.55 6.96 4.58
N ARG A 73 2.74 7.18 4.02
CA ARG A 73 3.24 8.53 3.74
C ARG A 73 3.36 8.78 2.24
N PHE A 74 2.84 9.93 1.81
CA PHE A 74 2.94 10.46 0.46
C PHE A 74 3.50 11.88 0.56
N VAL A 75 4.83 12.01 0.53
CA VAL A 75 5.55 13.27 0.82
C VAL A 75 5.20 13.83 2.21
N GLU A 76 4.47 14.94 2.30
CA GLU A 76 4.00 15.51 3.58
C GLU A 76 2.66 14.92 4.05
N ASP A 77 1.94 14.19 3.20
CA ASP A 77 0.64 13.62 3.57
C ASP A 77 0.85 12.32 4.34
N GLU A 78 0.53 12.35 5.64
CA GLU A 78 0.50 11.18 6.49
C GLU A 78 -0.93 10.66 6.61
N VAL A 79 -1.21 9.51 5.98
CA VAL A 79 -2.49 8.82 6.05
C VAL A 79 -2.44 7.80 7.19
N SER A 80 -3.10 8.12 8.30
CA SER A 80 -3.31 7.27 9.46
C SER A 80 -4.81 7.07 9.70
N ASP A 81 -5.21 6.24 10.68
CA ASP A 81 -6.62 6.11 11.06
C ASP A 81 -7.24 7.47 11.46
N ASP A 82 -6.46 8.33 12.11
CA ASP A 82 -6.90 9.64 12.59
C ASP A 82 -7.11 10.64 11.43
N THR A 83 -6.30 10.54 10.37
CA THR A 83 -6.33 11.49 9.24
C THR A 83 -7.05 10.95 8.01
N LEU A 84 -7.48 9.67 8.01
CA LEU A 84 -8.05 9.02 6.83
C LEU A 84 -9.23 9.79 6.23
N ALA A 85 -10.10 10.36 7.08
CA ALA A 85 -11.27 11.10 6.61
C ALA A 85 -10.90 12.30 5.71
N THR A 86 -9.77 12.96 5.97
CA THR A 86 -9.25 14.07 5.15
C THR A 86 -8.82 13.60 3.76
N PHE A 87 -8.22 12.41 3.67
CA PHE A 87 -7.67 11.86 2.43
C PHE A 87 -8.63 10.94 1.68
N GLU A 88 -9.76 10.59 2.30
CA GLU A 88 -10.74 9.66 1.74
C GLU A 88 -11.21 10.00 0.32
N PRO A 89 -11.47 11.28 -0.06
CA PRO A 89 -11.83 11.63 -1.44
C PRO A 89 -10.74 11.26 -2.46
N HIS A 90 -9.48 11.29 -2.06
CA HIS A 90 -8.34 10.92 -2.91
C HIS A 90 -8.15 9.40 -2.97
N ILE A 91 -8.19 8.75 -1.81
CA ILE A 91 -8.01 7.30 -1.67
C ILE A 91 -9.11 6.52 -2.38
N ARG A 92 -10.35 7.03 -2.39
CA ARG A 92 -11.49 6.44 -3.12
C ARG A 92 -11.30 6.36 -4.63
N LYS A 93 -10.38 7.14 -5.21
CA LYS A 93 -10.06 7.07 -6.65
C LYS A 93 -9.47 5.74 -7.06
N LEU A 94 -8.88 4.99 -6.13
CA LEU A 94 -8.36 3.64 -6.42
C LEU A 94 -9.48 2.61 -6.62
N THR A 95 -10.58 2.70 -5.87
CA THR A 95 -11.69 1.72 -5.89
C THR A 95 -12.17 1.36 -7.31
N PRO A 96 -12.47 2.30 -8.22
CA PRO A 96 -12.91 1.95 -9.57
C PRO A 96 -11.80 1.32 -10.44
N LEU A 97 -10.52 1.38 -10.05
CA LEU A 97 -9.42 0.77 -10.79
C LEU A 97 -9.21 -0.70 -10.43
N LEU A 98 -9.69 -1.12 -9.27
CA LEU A 98 -9.48 -2.46 -8.73
C LEU A 98 -10.42 -3.49 -9.40
N ASP A 99 -9.89 -4.69 -9.65
CA ASP A 99 -10.67 -5.82 -10.14
C ASP A 99 -11.41 -6.54 -8.98
N THR A 100 -12.36 -7.39 -9.31
CA THR A 100 -13.03 -8.26 -8.33
C THR A 100 -12.02 -9.20 -7.68
N GLY A 101 -11.99 -9.24 -6.34
CA GLY A 101 -11.04 -10.08 -5.60
C GLY A 101 -9.59 -9.58 -5.65
N SER A 102 -9.40 -8.31 -5.99
CA SER A 102 -8.09 -7.66 -5.99
C SER A 102 -7.48 -7.52 -4.60
N ARG A 103 -6.17 -7.30 -4.59
CA ARG A 103 -5.37 -7.12 -3.38
C ARG A 103 -4.49 -5.87 -3.49
N VAL A 104 -4.40 -5.13 -2.39
CA VAL A 104 -3.47 -4.01 -2.21
C VAL A 104 -2.46 -4.35 -1.12
N GLU A 105 -1.18 -4.38 -1.46
CA GLU A 105 -0.07 -4.66 -0.56
C GLU A 105 0.64 -3.34 -0.22
N ILE A 106 0.66 -2.95 1.04
CA ILE A 106 1.34 -1.74 1.52
C ILE A 106 2.72 -2.17 2.05
N ARG A 107 3.73 -2.13 1.17
CA ARG A 107 5.07 -2.69 1.36
C ARG A 107 6.01 -1.68 2.02
N GLY A 108 6.91 -2.16 2.88
CA GLY A 108 7.92 -1.33 3.55
C GLY A 108 7.45 -0.58 4.80
N CYS A 109 6.14 -0.40 4.97
CA CYS A 109 5.55 0.31 6.11
C CYS A 109 5.12 -0.63 7.25
N GLN A 110 5.27 -0.16 8.50
CA GLN A 110 4.64 -0.72 9.71
C GLN A 110 3.13 -0.44 9.75
N ILE A 111 2.44 -0.59 8.63
CA ILE A 111 1.07 -0.11 8.44
C ILE A 111 0.05 -0.74 9.39
N ALA A 112 0.33 -1.95 9.90
CA ALA A 112 -0.55 -2.63 10.85
C ALA A 112 -0.19 -2.36 12.33
N LEU A 113 0.74 -1.44 12.61
CA LEU A 113 1.15 -1.14 13.99
C LEU A 113 0.06 -0.34 14.73
N GLY A 114 -0.30 -0.74 15.96
CA GLY A 114 -1.21 0.02 16.81
C GLY A 114 -2.57 0.31 16.13
N THR A 115 -2.94 1.59 15.98
CA THR A 115 -4.18 1.98 15.29
C THR A 115 -4.15 1.72 13.77
N GLY A 116 -3.00 1.36 13.22
CA GLY A 116 -2.84 0.97 11.82
C GLY A 116 -3.70 -0.22 11.40
N GLU A 117 -4.06 -1.11 12.33
CA GLU A 117 -5.01 -2.18 12.03
C GLU A 117 -6.40 -1.65 11.63
N LYS A 118 -6.88 -0.60 12.32
CA LYS A 118 -8.15 0.06 11.98
C LYS A 118 -8.06 0.77 10.64
N LEU A 119 -6.94 1.42 10.35
CA LEU A 119 -6.68 2.02 9.05
C LEU A 119 -6.79 0.96 7.94
N MET A 120 -6.14 -0.20 8.09
CA MET A 120 -6.21 -1.27 7.09
C MET A 120 -7.64 -1.77 6.86
N LEU A 121 -8.43 -1.96 7.93
CA LEU A 121 -9.84 -2.34 7.81
C LEU A 121 -10.66 -1.30 7.03
N ARG A 122 -10.48 -0.02 7.35
CA ARG A 122 -11.17 1.08 6.65
C ARG A 122 -10.73 1.19 5.20
N LEU A 123 -9.45 1.01 4.89
CA LEU A 123 -8.94 0.98 3.53
C LEU A 123 -9.55 -0.19 2.74
N ALA A 124 -9.64 -1.38 3.33
CA ALA A 124 -10.29 -2.54 2.69
C ALA A 124 -11.77 -2.24 2.38
N ASP A 125 -12.48 -1.55 3.28
CA ASP A 125 -13.85 -1.13 3.05
C ASP A 125 -14.00 -0.04 1.99
N ILE A 126 -13.06 0.90 1.91
CA ILE A 126 -13.05 1.96 0.89
C ILE A 126 -12.76 1.36 -0.49
N TRP A 127 -11.72 0.55 -0.59
CA TRP A 127 -11.22 -0.04 -1.82
C TRP A 127 -12.00 -1.27 -2.28
N LYS A 128 -12.82 -1.85 -1.39
CA LYS A 128 -13.54 -3.11 -1.65
C LYS A 128 -12.59 -4.24 -2.09
N ALA A 129 -11.40 -4.27 -1.50
CA ALA A 129 -10.31 -5.18 -1.82
C ALA A 129 -9.61 -5.68 -0.55
N GLU A 130 -8.86 -6.77 -0.68
CA GLU A 130 -7.95 -7.20 0.39
C GLU A 130 -6.84 -6.16 0.57
N VAL A 131 -6.52 -5.79 1.82
CA VAL A 131 -5.38 -4.92 2.14
C VAL A 131 -4.40 -5.69 3.00
N GLN A 132 -3.17 -5.82 2.52
CA GLN A 132 -2.07 -6.48 3.22
C GLN A 132 -1.04 -5.50 3.75
N GLY A 133 -0.50 -5.81 4.93
CA GLY A 133 0.44 -4.97 5.66
C GLY A 133 1.09 -5.69 6.83
N SER A 134 2.19 -5.15 7.36
CA SER A 134 2.85 -5.72 8.54
C SER A 134 2.84 -4.75 9.72
N PRO A 135 2.79 -5.24 10.97
CA PRO A 135 3.05 -4.42 12.15
C PRO A 135 4.55 -4.16 12.37
N ARG A 136 5.44 -4.74 11.53
CA ARG A 136 6.89 -4.62 11.63
C ARG A 136 7.46 -3.97 10.39
N SER A 137 8.60 -3.31 10.54
CA SER A 137 9.39 -2.84 9.39
C SER A 137 9.77 -4.05 8.55
N GLN A 138 9.67 -3.91 7.23
CA GLN A 138 9.89 -5.00 6.30
C GLN A 138 11.13 -4.76 5.46
N PRO A 139 11.88 -5.82 5.11
CA PRO A 139 12.86 -5.72 4.03
C PRO A 139 12.16 -5.26 2.75
N LEU A 140 12.85 -4.44 1.96
CA LEU A 140 12.22 -3.72 0.85
C LEU A 140 11.66 -4.63 -0.24
N LEU A 141 12.17 -5.84 -0.43
CA LEU A 141 11.77 -6.72 -1.54
C LEU A 141 11.16 -8.05 -1.05
N SER A 142 10.92 -8.24 0.25
CA SER A 142 10.38 -9.50 0.77
C SER A 142 9.49 -9.29 1.97
N TRP A 143 8.49 -10.14 2.16
CA TRP A 143 7.71 -10.14 3.39
C TRP A 143 8.40 -11.00 4.47
N THR A 144 8.53 -10.45 5.67
CA THR A 144 8.87 -11.16 6.90
C THR A 144 7.62 -11.24 7.77
N PRO A 145 7.10 -12.46 8.04
CA PRO A 145 5.96 -12.64 8.94
C PRO A 145 6.15 -11.97 10.32
N PRO A 146 5.07 -11.49 10.95
CA PRO A 146 3.68 -11.58 10.50
C PRO A 146 3.32 -10.53 9.44
N VAL A 147 2.55 -10.97 8.47
CA VAL A 147 1.80 -10.10 7.55
C VAL A 147 0.32 -10.33 7.82
N LYS A 148 -0.45 -9.24 7.80
CA LYS A 148 -1.86 -9.21 8.13
C LYS A 148 -2.67 -8.82 6.91
N SER A 149 -3.89 -9.35 6.82
CA SER A 149 -4.87 -9.02 5.79
C SER A 149 -6.13 -8.44 6.42
N ALA A 150 -6.57 -7.29 5.91
CA ALA A 150 -7.91 -6.76 6.08
C ALA A 150 -8.76 -7.13 4.86
N PHE A 151 -10.03 -7.46 5.11
CA PHE A 151 -11.01 -7.74 4.06
C PHE A 151 -12.20 -6.79 4.20
N PRO A 152 -12.91 -6.46 3.11
CA PRO A 152 -14.11 -5.64 3.18
C PRO A 152 -15.14 -6.24 4.15
N GLY A 153 -15.71 -5.42 5.03
CA GLY A 153 -16.68 -5.79 6.06
C GLY A 153 -16.12 -6.57 7.25
N ALA A 154 -14.80 -6.81 7.31
CA ALA A 154 -14.20 -7.48 8.45
C ALA A 154 -14.05 -6.55 9.66
N THR A 155 -14.13 -7.12 10.86
CA THR A 155 -13.93 -6.40 12.12
C THR A 155 -12.54 -6.61 12.73
N SER A 156 -11.73 -7.50 12.15
CA SER A 156 -10.37 -7.82 12.61
C SER A 156 -9.48 -8.28 11.45
N LEU A 157 -8.17 -8.12 11.63
CA LEU A 157 -7.18 -8.59 10.67
C LEU A 157 -6.97 -10.11 10.77
N ARG A 158 -6.67 -10.73 9.63
CA ARG A 158 -6.31 -12.15 9.52
C ARG A 158 -4.83 -12.31 9.21
N GLY A 159 -4.29 -13.52 9.38
CA GLY A 159 -2.98 -13.85 8.82
C GLY A 159 -3.02 -13.80 7.30
N ALA A 160 -2.07 -13.10 6.67
CA ALA A 160 -2.02 -12.99 5.23
C ALA A 160 -1.41 -14.23 4.59
N VAL A 161 -1.94 -14.64 3.44
CA VAL A 161 -1.21 -15.51 2.52
C VAL A 161 -0.20 -14.64 1.78
N ILE A 162 1.07 -14.86 2.09
CA ILE A 162 2.19 -14.14 1.48
C ILE A 162 2.50 -14.77 0.13
N ILE A 163 2.49 -13.95 -0.93
CA ILE A 163 2.99 -14.31 -2.25
C ILE A 163 4.14 -13.35 -2.53
N GLU A 164 5.34 -13.90 -2.67
CA GLU A 164 6.50 -13.07 -2.96
C GLU A 164 6.43 -12.48 -4.38
N TYR A 165 6.96 -11.28 -4.55
CA TYR A 165 6.89 -10.58 -5.84
C TYR A 165 7.65 -11.32 -6.95
N ASN A 166 8.69 -12.05 -6.58
CA ASN A 166 9.52 -12.86 -7.47
C ASN A 166 8.96 -14.27 -7.70
N ASP A 167 7.77 -14.59 -7.19
CA ASP A 167 7.13 -15.88 -7.42
C ASP A 167 6.81 -16.04 -8.92
N GLU A 168 7.49 -17.01 -9.54
CA GLU A 168 7.42 -17.32 -10.97
C GLU A 168 5.98 -17.56 -11.47
N ARG A 169 5.06 -17.97 -10.58
CA ARG A 169 3.64 -18.18 -10.93
C ARG A 169 2.92 -16.89 -11.35
N TYR A 170 3.49 -15.73 -11.02
CA TYR A 170 2.90 -14.41 -11.27
C TYR A 170 3.71 -13.55 -12.25
N LYS A 171 4.84 -14.05 -12.79
CA LYS A 171 5.66 -13.33 -13.79
C LYS A 171 5.16 -13.43 -15.24
N LYS A 172 4.13 -14.24 -15.52
CA LYS A 172 3.65 -14.54 -16.89
C LYS A 172 2.16 -14.24 -17.13
N ARG A 173 1.63 -13.11 -16.66
CA ARG A 173 0.28 -12.67 -17.01
C ARG A 173 0.27 -11.25 -17.55
#